data_AF-A0A371FAF3-F1
#
_entry.id   AF-A0A371FAF3-F1
#
_cell.length_a   1.000
_cell.length_b   1.000
_cell.length_c   1.000
_cell.angle_alpha   90.00
_cell.angle_beta   90.00
_cell.angle_gamma   90.00
#
_symmetry.space_group_name_H-M   'P 1'
#
loop_
_entity.id
_entity.type
_entity.pdbx_description
1 polymer ?
#
loop_
_entity_poly.entity_id
_entity_poly.type
_entity_poly.pdbx_seq_one_letter_code
_entity_poly.pdbx_strand_id
1 'polypeptide(L)' 'MTSPLKEDPWWVLYVDDSLNPKGGGANIILEGPKDVTLEHSLKFDFKASNNQAKYEALLARLNLA' A
#
# COMPACT_ATOMS: atom_id res chain seq x y z
N MET A 1 -29.56 18.80 17.29
CA MET A 1 -28.98 17.54 17.79
C MET A 1 -28.23 16.92 16.62
N THR A 2 -26.93 17.20 16.52
CA THR A 2 -26.05 16.55 15.55
C THR A 2 -25.57 15.24 16.17
N SER A 3 -25.99 14.12 15.61
CA SER A 3 -25.41 12.80 15.91
C SER A 3 -23.89 12.86 15.72
N PRO A 4 -23.06 12.26 16.60
CA PRO A 4 -21.64 12.21 16.36
C PRO A 4 -21.43 11.49 15.04
N LEU A 5 -20.69 12.11 14.10
CA LEU A 5 -20.17 11.36 12.96
C LEU A 5 -19.45 10.18 13.57
N LYS A 6 -19.89 8.96 13.25
CA LYS A 6 -19.01 7.80 13.39
C LYS A 6 -17.78 8.18 12.60
N GLU A 7 -16.68 8.46 13.28
CA GLU A 7 -15.39 8.54 12.63
C GLU A 7 -15.16 7.14 12.07
N ASP A 8 -15.53 6.95 10.79
CA ASP A 8 -15.04 5.79 10.06
C ASP A 8 -13.53 5.80 10.24
N PRO A 9 -12.91 4.69 10.62
CA PRO A 9 -11.46 4.66 10.77
C PRO A 9 -10.84 4.80 9.38
N TRP A 10 -10.57 6.04 8.94
CA TRP A 10 -9.92 6.31 7.67
C TRP A 10 -8.46 5.85 7.75
N TRP A 11 -8.04 5.07 6.75
CA TRP A 11 -6.65 4.67 6.57
C TRP A 11 -6.04 5.48 5.44
N VAL A 12 -4.82 5.98 5.65
CA VAL A 12 -4.02 6.63 4.63
C VAL A 12 -2.97 5.63 4.14
N LEU A 13 -2.94 5.42 2.83
CA LEU A 13 -1.98 4.52 2.16
C LEU A 13 -0.89 5.36 1.48
N TYR A 14 0.35 5.18 1.91
CA TYR A 14 1.53 5.68 1.22
C TYR A 14 2.24 4.52 0.52
N VAL A 15 2.64 4.72 -0.73
CA VAL A 15 3.44 3.76 -1.47
C VAL A 15 4.63 4.47 -2.07
N ASP A 16 5.83 4.01 -1.75
CA ASP A 16 7.06 4.43 -2.39
C ASP A 16 7.61 3.30 -3.24
N ASP A 17 7.93 3.61 -4.49
CA ASP A 17 8.37 2.63 -5.47
C ASP A 17 9.86 2.77 -5.73
N SER A 18 10.60 1.66 -5.62
CA SER A 18 11.99 1.58 -6.06
C SER A 18 12.09 0.71 -7.31
N LEU A 19 12.88 1.16 -8.29
CA LEU A 19 13.19 0.38 -9.48
C LEU A 19 14.70 0.24 -9.59
N ASN A 20 15.18 -0.99 -9.73
CA ASN A 20 16.58 -1.27 -10.04
C ASN A 20 16.69 -2.20 -11.27
N PRO A 21 17.87 -2.33 -11.86
CA PRO A 21 18.06 -3.17 -13.05
C PRO A 21 17.76 -4.67 -12.84
N LYS A 22 17.73 -5.14 -11.58
CA LYS A 22 17.48 -6.54 -11.20
C LYS A 22 16.02 -6.80 -10.81
N GLY A 23 15.17 -5.78 -10.79
CA GLY A 23 13.76 -5.89 -10.37
C GLY A 23 13.21 -4.61 -9.76
N GLY A 24 11.95 -4.66 -9.34
CA GLY A 24 11.28 -3.58 -8.62
C GLY A 24 11.15 -3.88 -7.13
N GLY A 25 10.86 -2.85 -6.35
CA GLY A 25 10.35 -2.98 -4.99
C GLY A 25 9.32 -1.91 -4.74
N ALA A 26 8.39 -2.17 -3.83
CA ALA A 26 7.48 -1.16 -3.30
C ALA A 26 7.55 -1.20 -1.78
N ASN A 27 7.64 -0.03 -1.17
CA ASN A 27 7.38 0.13 0.24
C ASN A 27 5.96 0.63 0.41
N ILE A 28 5.21 0.03 1.33
CA ILE A 28 3.83 0.37 1.61
C ILE A 28 3.74 0.77 3.08
N ILE A 29 3.15 1.92 3.34
CA ILE A 29 2.88 2.40 4.69
C ILE A 29 1.37 2.65 4.80
N LEU A 30 0.72 1.98 5.75
CA LEU A 30 -0.65 2.26 6.14
C LEU A 30 -0.63 3.00 7.46
N GLU A 31 -1.19 4.20 7.47
CA GLU A 31 -1.45 4.96 8.70
C GLU A 31 -2.94 4.89 8.99
N GLY A 32 -3.27 4.31 10.13
CA GLY A 32 -4.62 4.13 10.62
C GLY A 32 -4.91 5.00 11.85
N PRO A 33 -6.17 4.99 12.30
CA PRO A 33 -6.57 5.70 13.49
C PRO A 33 -5.87 5.14 14.72
N LYS A 34 -5.67 6.01 15.72
CA LYS A 34 -4.94 5.71 16.97
C LYS A 34 -3.45 5.47 16.75
N ASP A 35 -2.84 6.23 15.83
CA ASP A 35 -1.41 6.20 15.54
C ASP A 35 -0.89 4.81 15.17
N VAL A 36 -1.74 4.00 14.52
CA VAL A 36 -1.37 2.68 14.03
C VAL A 36 -0.64 2.86 12.70
N THR A 37 0.64 2.50 12.65
CA THR A 37 1.42 2.49 11.41
C THR A 37 1.81 1.06 11.05
N LEU A 38 1.49 0.62 9.84
CA LEU A 38 1.89 -0.66 9.28
C LEU A 38 2.81 -0.41 8.10
N GLU A 39 4.06 -0.85 8.20
CA GLU A 39 5.03 -0.77 7.11
C GLU A 39 5.28 -2.16 6.53
N HIS A 40 5.25 -2.27 5.20
CA HIS A 40 5.55 -3.51 4.50
C HIS A 40 6.33 -3.24 3.22
N SER A 41 7.48 -3.88 3.08
CA SER A 41 8.27 -3.85 1.85
C SER A 41 7.99 -5.08 1.00
N LEU A 42 7.60 -4.88 -0.25
CA LEU A 42 7.51 -5.93 -1.26
C LEU A 42 8.70 -5.83 -2.20
N LYS A 43 9.32 -6.98 -2.45
CA LYS A 43 10.29 -7.15 -3.52
C LYS A 43 9.62 -7.84 -4.70
N PHE A 44 9.83 -7.29 -5.88
CA PHE A 44 9.38 -7.86 -7.15
C PHE A 44 10.59 -8.31 -7.95
N ASP A 45 10.61 -9.59 -8.35
CA ASP A 45 11.64 -10.12 -9.25
C ASP A 45 11.42 -9.71 -10.72
N PHE A 46 10.44 -8.84 -10.97
CA PHE A 46 10.12 -8.30 -12.29
C PHE A 46 10.26 -6.78 -12.32
N LYS A 47 10.59 -6.28 -13.52
CA LYS A 47 10.70 -4.85 -13.79
C LYS A 47 9.31 -4.27 -14.02
N ALA A 48 8.67 -3.73 -12.97
CA ALA A 48 7.41 -3.03 -13.12
C ALA A 48 7.65 -1.60 -13.61
N SER A 49 7.37 -1.34 -14.89
CA SER A 49 7.61 -0.05 -15.55
C SER A 49 6.52 1.00 -15.29
N ASN A 50 5.39 0.62 -14.70
CA ASN A 50 4.21 1.44 -14.49
C ASN A 50 3.70 1.25 -13.05
N ASN A 51 3.42 2.35 -12.34
CA ASN A 51 2.92 2.34 -10.98
C ASN A 51 1.54 1.66 -10.88
N GLN A 52 0.64 1.83 -11.86
CA GLN A 52 -0.66 1.14 -11.92
C GLN A 52 -0.51 -0.40 -11.86
N ALA A 53 0.44 -0.95 -12.62
CA ALA A 53 0.68 -2.40 -12.66
C ALA A 53 1.24 -2.93 -11.33
N LYS A 54 1.95 -2.11 -10.55
CA LYS A 54 2.42 -2.47 -9.21
C LYS A 54 1.28 -2.51 -8.20
N TYR A 55 0.38 -1.52 -8.25
CA TYR A 55 -0.82 -1.48 -7.41
C TYR A 55 -1.77 -2.65 -7.70
N GLU A 56 -2.01 -2.96 -8.99
CA GLU A 56 -2.84 -4.10 -9.37
C GLU A 56 -2.23 -5.44 -8.96
N ALA A 57 -0.91 -5.60 -9.10
CA ALA A 57 -0.20 -6.80 -8.63
C ALA A 57 -0.24 -6.95 -7.10
N LEU A 58 -0.11 -5.85 -6.36
CA LEU A 58 -0.23 -5.83 -4.90
C LEU A 58 -1.64 -6.23 -4.45
N LEU A 59 -2.67 -5.62 -5.03
CA LEU A 59 -4.08 -5.94 -4.75
C LEU A 59 -4.40 -7.40 -5.09
N ALA A 60 -3.92 -7.89 -6.23
CA ALA A 60 -4.11 -9.29 -6.62
C ALA A 60 -3.45 -10.26 -5.62
N ARG A 61 -2.26 -9.93 -5.08
CA ARG A 61 -1.60 -10.74 -4.04
C ARG A 61 -2.33 -10.72 -2.70
N LEU A 62 -2.87 -9.57 -2.28
CA LEU A 62 -3.65 -9.46 -1.05
C LEU A 62 -5.00 -10.20 -1.14
N ASN A 63 -5.62 -10.23 -2.33
CA ASN A 63 -6.88 -10.95 -2.57
C ASN A 63 -6.73 -12.47 -2.78
N LEU A 64 -5.52 -12.98 -3.04
CA LEU A 64 -5.28 -14.39 -3.33
C LEU A 64 -4.95 -15.24 -2.07
N ALA A 65 -4.97 -14.62 -0.88
CA ALA A 65 -4.62 -15.24 0.40
C ALA A 65 -5.87 -15.58 1.23
#